data_AF-A0A3A4JUC6-F1
#
_entry.id   AF-A0A3A4JUC6-F1
#
_cell.length_a   1.000
_cell.length_b   1.000
_cell.length_c   1.000
_cell.angle_alpha   90.00
_cell.angle_beta   90.00
_cell.angle_gamma   90.00
#
_symmetry.space_group_name_H-M   'P 1'
#
loop_
_entity.id
_entity.type
_entity.pdbx_description
1 polymer ?
#
loop_
_entity_poly.entity_id
_entity_poly.type
_entity_poly.pdbx_seq_one_letter_code
_entity_poly.pdbx_strand_id
1 'polypeptide(L)'
;MWGLAGVAIAVPELASVFRLGPWPTISATIGHLAVQHNWVRLLVVFVIVVLAYYAVAQLRGDPTEPKVVNGRQLTANGRVTTDISSVRYVNFEGYLLASVASYAVGIAVAVAEGRIHPDSYLGAYVLYGLIALMWIVVPSVLALFRREVPFPTLFRTIGYLERRAHPVAAVLLALLVILLLHLAFYPWPTIAS
;
A
#
# COMPACT_ATOMS: atom_id res chain seq x y z
N MET A 1 -1.73 -9.11 7.66
CA MET A 1 -1.91 -8.68 6.25
C MET A 1 -1.05 -7.45 5.94
N TRP A 2 -1.31 -6.27 6.51
CA TRP A 2 -0.51 -5.06 6.19
C TRP A 2 0.95 -5.12 6.59
N GLY A 3 1.32 -5.83 7.66
CA GLY A 3 2.73 -6.10 7.97
C GLY A 3 3.42 -6.91 6.86
N LEU A 4 2.73 -7.89 6.28
CA LEU A 4 3.22 -8.64 5.11
C LEU A 4 3.29 -7.77 3.86
N ALA A 5 2.33 -6.84 3.67
CA ALA A 5 2.39 -5.85 2.60
C ALA A 5 3.64 -4.96 2.74
N GLY A 6 3.91 -4.49 3.97
CA GLY A 6 5.11 -3.73 4.29
C GLY A 6 6.39 -4.50 4.00
N VAL A 7 6.44 -5.79 4.34
CA VAL A 7 7.57 -6.67 3.99
C VAL A 7 7.70 -6.86 2.48
N ALA A 8 6.59 -7.10 1.77
CA ALA A 8 6.58 -7.24 0.31
C ALA A 8 7.02 -5.98 -0.43
N ILE A 9 6.85 -4.79 0.17
CA ILE A 9 7.39 -3.53 -0.34
C ILE A 9 8.85 -3.35 0.06
N ALA A 10 9.19 -3.60 1.33
CA ALA A 10 10.52 -3.36 1.87
C ALA A 10 11.58 -4.29 1.26
N VAL A 11 11.24 -5.56 0.98
CA VAL A 11 12.18 -6.54 0.44
C VAL A 11 12.74 -6.12 -0.92
N PRO A 12 11.92 -5.77 -1.94
CA PRO A 12 12.42 -5.26 -3.21
C PRO A 12 13.16 -3.94 -3.08
N GLU A 13 12.68 -3.02 -2.25
CA GLU A 13 13.34 -1.73 -2.02
C GLU A 13 14.75 -1.90 -1.45
N LEU A 14 14.89 -2.69 -0.39
CA LEU A 14 16.19 -2.96 0.24
C LEU A 14 17.10 -3.74 -0.72
N ALA A 15 16.56 -4.73 -1.44
CA ALA A 15 17.34 -5.46 -2.44
C ALA A 15 17.87 -4.53 -3.53
N SER A 16 17.12 -3.52 -3.93
CA SER A 16 17.56 -2.50 -4.88
C SER A 16 18.66 -1.60 -4.29
N VAL A 17 18.47 -1.09 -3.06
CA VAL A 17 19.45 -0.24 -2.36
C VAL A 17 20.79 -0.94 -2.18
N PHE A 18 20.77 -2.23 -1.84
CA PHE A 18 21.98 -3.04 -1.68
C PHE A 18 22.47 -3.68 -2.99
N ARG A 19 21.88 -3.34 -4.14
CA ARG A 19 22.23 -3.86 -5.47
C ARG A 19 22.19 -5.40 -5.57
N LEU A 20 21.31 -6.02 -4.81
CA LEU A 20 21.06 -7.46 -4.81
C LEU A 20 19.98 -7.86 -5.82
N GLY A 21 19.10 -6.94 -6.20
CA GLY A 21 18.07 -7.13 -7.21
C GLY A 21 18.42 -6.41 -8.52
N PRO A 22 18.04 -6.96 -9.69
CA PRO A 22 18.20 -6.29 -10.98
C PRO A 22 17.19 -5.16 -11.22
N TRP A 23 16.28 -4.90 -10.29
CA TRP A 23 15.27 -3.84 -10.40
C TRP A 23 15.68 -2.55 -9.66
N PRO A 24 15.30 -1.37 -10.19
CA PRO A 24 15.43 -0.09 -9.51
C PRO A 24 14.43 0.04 -8.35
N THR A 25 14.61 1.05 -7.49
CA THR A 25 13.67 1.38 -6.39
C THR A 25 12.33 1.90 -6.91
N ILE A 26 11.30 1.92 -6.06
CA ILE A 26 10.00 2.57 -6.34
C ILE A 26 10.21 4.03 -6.73
N SER A 27 11.08 4.74 -6.02
CA SER A 27 11.35 6.16 -6.29
C SER A 27 11.94 6.38 -7.68
N ALA A 28 12.91 5.55 -8.09
CA ALA A 28 13.49 5.60 -9.43
C ALA A 28 12.47 5.20 -10.51
N THR A 29 11.65 4.18 -10.23
CA THR A 29 10.58 3.72 -11.13
C THR A 29 9.53 4.81 -11.37
N ILE A 30 9.06 5.47 -10.30
CA ILE A 30 8.13 6.60 -10.37
C ILE A 30 8.79 7.78 -11.07
N GLY A 31 10.07 8.07 -10.79
CA GLY A 31 10.84 9.12 -11.45
C GLY A 31 10.89 8.93 -12.96
N HIS A 32 11.19 7.72 -13.43
CA HIS A 32 11.21 7.38 -14.84
C HIS A 32 9.83 7.52 -15.50
N LEU A 33 8.76 7.02 -14.86
CA LEU A 33 7.38 7.22 -15.31
C LEU A 33 7.00 8.71 -15.39
N ALA A 34 7.42 9.50 -14.41
CA ALA A 34 7.15 10.93 -14.33
C ALA A 34 7.93 11.77 -15.34
N VAL A 35 9.03 11.25 -15.89
CA VAL A 35 9.73 11.86 -17.04
C VAL A 35 8.98 11.60 -18.34
N GLN A 36 8.48 10.38 -18.51
CA GLN A 36 7.73 10.01 -19.72
C GLN A 36 6.29 10.56 -19.73
N HIS A 37 5.67 10.65 -18.55
CA HIS A 37 4.27 10.98 -18.38
C HIS A 37 4.11 11.97 -17.23
N ASN A 38 4.12 13.27 -17.54
CA ASN A 38 4.04 14.34 -16.53
C ASN A 38 2.84 14.23 -15.58
N TRP A 39 1.73 13.64 -16.04
CA TRP A 39 0.52 13.44 -15.23
C TRP A 39 0.71 12.44 -14.07
N VAL A 40 1.68 11.52 -14.16
CA VAL A 40 1.98 10.56 -13.09
C VAL A 40 2.37 11.29 -11.79
N ARG A 41 3.04 12.43 -11.92
CA ARG A 41 3.41 13.28 -10.77
C ARG A 41 2.17 13.72 -9.99
N LEU A 42 1.16 14.20 -10.72
CA LEU A 42 -0.11 14.64 -10.12
C LEU A 42 -0.87 13.48 -9.50
N LEU A 43 -0.85 12.30 -10.14
CA LEU A 43 -1.48 11.09 -9.60
C LEU A 43 -0.84 10.68 -8.26
N VAL A 44 0.49 10.65 -8.16
CA VAL A 44 1.19 10.28 -6.92
C VAL A 44 0.88 11.26 -5.79
N VAL A 45 0.92 12.57 -6.07
CA VAL A 45 0.57 13.61 -5.09
C VAL A 45 -0.89 13.48 -4.67
N PHE A 46 -1.81 13.29 -5.62
CA PHE A 46 -3.23 13.08 -5.35
C PHE A 46 -3.45 11.87 -4.44
N VAL A 47 -2.81 10.73 -4.73
CA VAL A 47 -2.90 9.53 -3.90
C VAL A 47 -2.39 9.83 -2.48
N ILE A 48 -1.21 10.43 -2.33
CA ILE A 48 -0.65 10.77 -1.00
C ILE A 48 -1.60 11.68 -0.21
N VAL A 49 -2.15 12.72 -0.84
CA VAL A 49 -3.08 13.67 -0.20
C VAL A 49 -4.38 12.97 0.21
N VAL A 50 -4.95 12.15 -0.66
CA VAL A 50 -6.17 11.38 -0.37
C VAL A 50 -5.93 10.40 0.78
N LEU A 51 -4.80 9.67 0.75
CA LEU A 51 -4.41 8.77 1.84
C LEU A 51 -4.27 9.55 3.15
N ALA A 52 -3.61 10.71 3.15
CA ALA A 52 -3.44 11.55 4.33
C ALA A 52 -4.79 12.08 4.87
N TYR A 53 -5.67 12.56 4.00
CA TYR A 53 -6.99 13.07 4.36
C TYR A 53 -7.86 11.98 5.02
N TYR A 54 -7.95 10.81 4.40
CA TYR A 54 -8.74 9.70 4.96
C TYR A 54 -8.07 9.07 6.18
N ALA A 55 -6.74 9.03 6.25
CA ALA A 55 -6.01 8.59 7.44
C ALA A 55 -6.37 9.46 8.65
N VAL A 56 -6.33 10.79 8.52
CA VAL A 56 -6.65 11.72 9.62
C VAL A 56 -8.07 11.50 10.15
N ALA A 57 -9.06 11.29 9.27
CA ALA A 57 -10.43 11.01 9.69
C ALA A 57 -10.56 9.68 10.45
N GLN A 58 -9.82 8.64 10.04
CA GLN A 58 -9.84 7.32 10.69
C GLN A 58 -9.01 7.24 11.98
N LEU A 59 -7.96 8.05 12.12
CA LEU A 59 -7.17 8.16 13.36
C LEU A 59 -8.00 8.74 14.51
N ARG A 60 -8.96 9.63 14.20
CA ARG A 60 -9.89 10.21 15.18
C ARG A 60 -11.03 9.28 15.61
N GLY A 61 -11.25 8.17 14.90
CA GLY A 61 -12.27 7.18 15.24
C GLY A 61 -11.73 6.13 16.21
N ASP A 62 -12.49 5.80 17.25
CA ASP A 62 -12.20 4.62 18.06
C ASP A 62 -12.38 3.35 17.23
N PRO A 63 -11.50 2.35 17.38
CA PRO A 63 -11.75 1.03 16.83
C PRO A 63 -12.92 0.46 17.64
N THR A 64 -14.14 0.62 17.13
CA THR A 64 -15.31 0.06 17.80
C THR A 64 -15.19 -1.46 17.77
N GLU A 65 -14.88 -2.03 18.93
CA GLU A 65 -15.32 -3.37 19.30
C GLU A 65 -16.80 -3.55 18.92
N PRO A 66 -17.26 -4.78 18.69
CA PRO A 66 -18.68 -5.04 18.46
C PRO A 66 -19.52 -4.31 19.52
N LYS A 67 -20.28 -3.29 19.08
CA LYS A 67 -21.05 -2.42 19.98
C LYS A 67 -22.52 -2.63 19.72
N VAL A 68 -23.28 -2.66 20.82
CA VAL A 68 -24.74 -2.60 20.75
C VAL A 68 -25.13 -1.13 20.79
N VAL A 69 -25.75 -0.63 19.73
CA VAL A 69 -26.27 0.75 19.66
C VAL A 69 -27.78 0.65 19.44
N ASN A 70 -28.57 1.23 20.35
CA ASN A 70 -30.04 1.17 20.33
C ASN A 70 -30.60 -0.27 20.18
N GLY A 71 -30.01 -1.23 20.91
CA GLY A 71 -30.44 -2.64 20.88
C GLY A 71 -30.05 -3.41 19.62
N ARG A 72 -29.30 -2.80 18.69
CA ARG A 72 -28.82 -3.45 17.46
C ARG A 72 -27.32 -3.73 17.58
N GLN A 73 -26.92 -4.98 17.35
CA GLN A 73 -25.50 -5.35 17.31
C GLN A 73 -24.85 -4.81 16.03
N LEU A 74 -23.72 -4.16 16.19
CA LEU A 74 -22.84 -3.73 15.11
C LEU A 74 -21.61 -4.63 15.08
N THR A 75 -21.20 -5.07 13.88
CA THR A 75 -19.89 -5.72 13.71
C THR A 75 -18.76 -4.73 13.94
N ALA A 76 -17.53 -5.23 14.08
CA ALA A 76 -16.34 -4.38 14.19
C ALA A 76 -16.19 -3.40 13.00
N ASN A 77 -16.84 -3.67 11.86
CA ASN A 77 -16.85 -2.78 10.68
C ASN A 77 -18.12 -1.90 10.59
N GLY A 78 -18.94 -1.84 11.63
CA GLY A 78 -20.13 -0.99 11.71
C GLY A 78 -21.35 -1.52 10.93
N ARG A 79 -21.35 -2.80 10.52
CA ARG A 79 -22.54 -3.43 9.91
C ARG A 79 -23.52 -3.80 11.01
N VAL A 80 -24.78 -3.35 10.90
CA VAL A 80 -25.85 -3.89 11.73
C VAL A 80 -26.05 -5.35 11.38
N THR A 81 -25.89 -6.25 12.34
CA THR A 81 -26.09 -7.70 12.17
C THR A 81 -26.89 -8.23 13.35
N THR A 82 -27.81 -9.15 13.11
CA THR A 82 -28.54 -9.87 14.16
C THR A 82 -27.78 -11.10 14.66
N ASP A 83 -26.79 -11.54 13.89
CA ASP A 83 -25.94 -12.68 14.22
C ASP A 83 -24.49 -12.39 13.76
N ILE A 84 -23.57 -12.39 14.72
CA ILE A 84 -22.14 -12.13 14.50
C ILE A 84 -21.44 -13.39 13.95
N SER A 85 -22.01 -14.58 14.21
CA SER A 85 -21.40 -15.86 13.85
C SER A 85 -21.60 -16.24 12.37
N SER A 86 -22.61 -15.68 11.69
CA SER A 86 -22.90 -15.90 10.27
C SER A 86 -22.19 -14.93 9.31
N VAL A 87 -21.33 -14.05 9.82
CA VAL A 87 -20.50 -13.15 9.02
C VAL A 87 -19.47 -13.97 8.23
N ARG A 88 -19.77 -14.24 6.96
CA ARG A 88 -18.87 -14.96 6.06
C ARG A 88 -17.76 -14.01 5.59
N TYR A 89 -16.61 -14.11 6.23
CA TYR A 89 -15.39 -13.46 5.76
C TYR A 89 -15.03 -13.98 4.36
N VAL A 90 -14.71 -13.08 3.43
CA VAL A 90 -14.14 -13.44 2.12
C VAL A 90 -12.94 -14.38 2.37
N ASN A 91 -12.80 -15.45 1.57
CA ASN A 91 -11.75 -16.48 1.69
C ASN A 91 -10.34 -15.86 1.81
N PHE A 92 -9.94 -15.56 3.04
CA PHE A 92 -8.73 -14.80 3.36
C PHE A 92 -7.49 -15.55 2.90
N GLU A 93 -7.49 -16.86 3.13
CA GLU A 93 -6.41 -17.76 2.77
C GLU A 93 -6.18 -17.79 1.25
N GLY A 94 -7.27 -17.88 0.47
CA GLY A 94 -7.20 -17.85 -0.99
C GLY A 94 -6.66 -16.52 -1.53
N TYR A 95 -7.09 -15.40 -0.93
CA TYR A 95 -6.57 -14.08 -1.30
C TYR A 95 -5.09 -13.90 -0.92
N LEU A 96 -4.67 -14.35 0.28
CA LEU A 96 -3.27 -14.30 0.68
C LEU A 96 -2.40 -15.17 -0.24
N LEU A 97 -2.84 -16.38 -0.56
CA LEU A 97 -2.15 -17.27 -1.49
C LEU A 97 -1.99 -16.61 -2.87
N ALA A 98 -3.06 -16.02 -3.40
CA ALA A 98 -3.03 -15.29 -4.67
C ALA A 98 -2.10 -14.06 -4.61
N SER A 99 -2.09 -13.33 -3.49
CA SER A 99 -1.24 -12.15 -3.31
C SER A 99 0.24 -12.54 -3.25
N VAL A 100 0.58 -13.60 -2.53
CA VAL A 100 1.95 -14.14 -2.47
C VAL A 100 2.38 -14.72 -3.82
N ALA A 101 1.50 -15.44 -4.51
CA ALA A 101 1.77 -15.94 -5.85
C ALA A 101 2.02 -14.80 -6.84
N SER A 102 1.21 -13.74 -6.80
CA SER A 102 1.40 -12.55 -7.65
C SER A 102 2.74 -11.84 -7.36
N TYR A 103 3.15 -11.79 -6.09
CA TYR A 103 4.44 -11.23 -5.70
C TYR A 103 5.60 -12.07 -6.23
N ALA A 104 5.53 -13.41 -6.12
CA ALA A 104 6.52 -14.31 -6.67
C ALA A 104 6.62 -14.20 -8.20
N VAL A 105 5.48 -14.06 -8.89
CA VAL A 105 5.44 -13.79 -10.34
C VAL A 105 6.11 -12.45 -10.67
N GLY A 106 5.82 -11.40 -9.91
CA GLY A 106 6.46 -10.09 -10.08
C GLY A 106 7.98 -10.17 -9.96
N ILE A 107 8.50 -10.88 -8.94
CA ILE A 107 9.94 -11.10 -8.78
C ILE A 107 10.50 -11.90 -9.96
N ALA A 108 9.85 -13.00 -10.35
CA ALA A 108 10.32 -13.84 -11.44
C ALA A 108 10.42 -13.06 -12.75
N VAL A 109 9.41 -12.24 -13.06
CA VAL A 109 9.43 -11.35 -14.22
C VAL A 109 10.56 -10.33 -14.11
N ALA A 110 10.72 -9.66 -12.96
CA ALA A 110 11.78 -8.68 -12.78
C ALA A 110 13.19 -9.29 -12.90
N VAL A 111 13.41 -10.50 -12.39
CA VAL A 111 14.68 -11.22 -12.53
C VAL A 111 14.92 -11.66 -13.97
N ALA A 112 13.91 -12.24 -14.63
CA ALA A 112 14.04 -12.69 -16.02
C ALA A 112 14.32 -11.52 -16.95
N GLU A 113 13.61 -10.42 -16.75
CA GLU A 113 13.70 -9.23 -17.58
C GLU A 113 15.05 -8.52 -17.38
N GLY A 114 15.50 -8.33 -16.15
CA GLY A 114 16.81 -7.72 -15.89
C GLY A 114 18.01 -8.56 -16.34
N ARG A 115 17.83 -9.87 -16.59
CA ARG A 115 18.87 -10.72 -17.22
C ARG A 115 18.94 -10.53 -18.74
N ILE A 116 17.84 -10.17 -19.38
CA ILE A 116 17.73 -10.03 -20.84
C ILE A 116 17.97 -8.56 -21.24
N HIS A 117 17.37 -7.63 -20.51
CA HIS A 117 17.44 -6.19 -20.77
C HIS A 117 17.77 -5.44 -19.46
N PRO A 118 19.06 -5.31 -19.10
CA PRO A 118 19.48 -4.70 -17.83
C PRO A 118 19.03 -3.25 -17.64
N ASP A 119 18.84 -2.50 -18.73
CA ASP A 119 18.46 -1.08 -18.70
C ASP A 119 16.95 -0.84 -18.73
N SER A 120 16.16 -1.91 -18.78
CA SER A 120 14.72 -1.81 -18.94
C SER A 120 14.01 -1.75 -17.58
N TYR A 121 12.94 -0.95 -17.55
CA TYR A 121 12.11 -0.74 -16.36
C TYR A 121 10.89 -1.66 -16.33
N LEU A 122 10.72 -2.54 -17.33
CA LEU A 122 9.54 -3.38 -17.45
C LEU A 122 9.39 -4.33 -16.25
N GLY A 123 10.49 -4.95 -15.82
CA GLY A 123 10.51 -5.79 -14.63
C GLY A 123 10.04 -5.05 -13.38
N ALA A 124 10.51 -3.81 -13.20
CA ALA A 124 10.12 -2.94 -12.10
C ALA A 124 8.63 -2.57 -12.15
N TYR A 125 8.12 -2.22 -13.33
CA TYR A 125 6.71 -1.88 -13.52
C TYR A 125 5.78 -3.03 -13.18
N VAL A 126 6.11 -4.24 -13.61
CA VAL A 126 5.31 -5.43 -13.30
C VAL A 126 5.36 -5.75 -11.82
N LEU A 127 6.56 -5.75 -11.21
CA LEU A 127 6.73 -6.03 -9.79
C LEU A 127 5.96 -5.04 -8.91
N TYR A 128 6.23 -3.74 -9.08
CA TYR A 128 5.60 -2.71 -8.27
C TYR A 128 4.12 -2.52 -8.60
N GLY A 129 3.72 -2.72 -9.85
CA GLY A 129 2.32 -2.72 -10.26
C GLY A 129 1.52 -3.84 -9.61
N LEU A 130 2.07 -5.07 -9.55
CA LEU A 130 1.42 -6.20 -8.87
C LEU A 130 1.36 -5.99 -7.35
N ILE A 131 2.42 -5.43 -6.74
CA ILE A 131 2.40 -5.07 -5.32
C ILE A 131 1.30 -4.04 -5.06
N ALA A 132 1.29 -2.93 -5.78
CA ALA A 132 0.29 -1.88 -5.62
C ALA A 132 -1.13 -2.41 -5.84
N LEU A 133 -1.35 -3.21 -6.88
CA LEU A 133 -2.66 -3.76 -7.20
C LEU A 133 -3.13 -4.74 -6.11
N MET A 134 -2.35 -5.78 -5.85
CA MET A 134 -2.81 -6.90 -5.03
C MET A 134 -2.76 -6.58 -3.55
N TRP A 135 -1.79 -5.79 -3.08
CA TRP A 135 -1.60 -5.52 -1.65
C TRP A 135 -2.19 -4.19 -1.19
N ILE A 136 -2.50 -3.26 -2.08
CA ILE A 136 -3.07 -1.96 -1.73
C ILE A 136 -4.45 -1.76 -2.35
N VAL A 137 -4.58 -1.85 -3.67
CA VAL A 137 -5.83 -1.52 -4.39
C VAL A 137 -6.93 -2.55 -4.10
N VAL A 138 -6.69 -3.84 -4.37
CA VAL A 138 -7.67 -4.91 -4.15
C VAL A 138 -8.23 -4.92 -2.72
N PRO A 139 -7.42 -4.91 -1.65
CA PRO A 139 -7.96 -4.93 -0.29
C PRO A 139 -8.71 -3.65 0.05
N SER A 140 -8.30 -2.49 -0.49
CA SER A 140 -9.00 -1.21 -0.28
C SER A 140 -10.35 -1.18 -0.99
N VAL A 141 -10.41 -1.66 -2.24
CA VAL A 141 -11.64 -1.76 -3.03
C VAL A 141 -12.59 -2.79 -2.39
N LEU A 142 -12.08 -3.95 -1.99
CA LEU A 142 -12.90 -4.95 -1.29
C LEU A 142 -13.44 -4.42 0.03
N ALA A 143 -12.67 -3.64 0.80
CA ALA A 143 -13.16 -3.01 2.02
C ALA A 143 -14.25 -1.96 1.76
N LEU A 144 -14.20 -1.27 0.61
CA LEU A 144 -15.22 -0.29 0.23
C LEU A 144 -16.53 -0.95 -0.22
N PHE A 145 -16.46 -2.03 -1.01
CA PHE A 145 -17.63 -2.70 -1.58
C PHE A 145 -18.22 -3.80 -0.68
N ARG A 146 -17.38 -4.49 0.12
CA ARG A 146 -17.79 -5.55 1.03
C ARG A 146 -17.50 -5.10 2.46
N ARG A 147 -18.56 -4.75 3.21
CA ARG A 147 -18.50 -4.31 4.62
C ARG A 147 -17.83 -5.32 5.59
N GLU A 148 -17.59 -6.56 5.16
CA GLU A 148 -17.06 -7.63 6.00
C GLU A 148 -15.92 -8.37 5.32
N VAL A 149 -14.79 -7.66 5.20
CA VAL A 149 -13.51 -8.28 4.89
C VAL A 149 -12.74 -8.57 6.17
N PRO A 150 -12.01 -9.70 6.24
CA PRO A 150 -11.25 -10.13 7.43
C PRO A 150 -10.03 -9.27 7.71
N PHE A 151 -9.65 -8.39 6.78
CA PHE A 151 -8.55 -7.46 6.93
C PHE A 151 -9.10 -6.05 7.25
N PRO A 152 -8.68 -5.43 8.36
CA PRO A 152 -8.93 -4.01 8.58
C PRO A 152 -8.34 -3.20 7.43
N THR A 153 -8.87 -2.03 7.10
CA THR A 153 -8.21 -1.14 6.11
C THR A 153 -6.78 -0.79 6.55
N LEU A 154 -5.90 -0.42 5.60
CA LEU A 154 -4.52 -0.01 5.87
C LEU A 154 -4.48 1.06 6.97
N PHE A 155 -5.37 2.04 6.85
CA PHE A 155 -5.55 3.13 7.79
C PHE A 155 -5.93 2.69 9.21
N ARG A 156 -6.76 1.64 9.33
CA ARG A 156 -7.17 1.10 10.63
C ARG A 156 -6.02 0.37 11.32
N THR A 157 -5.12 -0.24 10.54
CA THR A 157 -3.90 -0.83 11.07
C THR A 157 -2.90 0.25 11.50
N ILE A 158 -2.77 1.33 10.72
CA ILE A 158 -1.96 2.50 11.11
C ILE A 158 -2.48 3.12 12.41
N GLY A 159 -3.79 3.35 12.55
CA GLY A 159 -4.36 3.92 13.78
C GLY A 159 -4.32 3.00 14.99
N TYR A 160 -4.16 1.68 14.79
CA TYR A 160 -3.85 0.75 15.86
C TYR A 160 -2.35 0.80 16.24
N LEU A 161 -1.47 0.89 15.24
CA LEU A 161 -0.03 1.05 15.44
C LEU A 161 0.33 2.38 16.10
N GLU A 162 -0.32 3.48 15.75
CA GLU A 162 -0.11 4.80 16.36
C GLU A 162 -0.38 4.75 17.87
N ARG A 163 -1.51 4.17 18.27
CA ARG A 163 -1.90 4.04 19.68
C ARG A 163 -0.99 3.11 20.48
N ARG A 164 -0.38 2.10 19.84
CA ARG A 164 0.47 1.10 20.51
C ARG A 164 1.97 1.38 20.42
N ALA A 165 2.40 2.12 19.39
CA ALA A 165 3.79 2.39 19.06
C ALA A 165 3.92 3.76 18.38
N HIS A 166 3.51 4.82 19.09
CA HIS A 166 3.68 6.23 18.72
C HIS A 166 5.01 6.60 18.03
N PRO A 167 6.20 6.12 18.48
CA PRO A 167 7.46 6.46 17.81
C PRO A 167 7.55 5.91 16.37
N VAL A 168 7.00 4.73 16.09
CA VAL A 168 7.02 4.15 14.74
C VAL A 168 6.16 4.97 13.79
N ALA A 169 4.98 5.41 14.25
CA ALA A 169 4.11 6.29 13.47
C ALA A 169 4.78 7.63 13.15
N ALA A 170 5.47 8.23 14.13
CA ALA A 170 6.21 9.47 13.94
C ALA A 170 7.35 9.32 12.91
N VAL A 171 8.10 8.22 12.96
CA VAL A 171 9.17 7.93 11.98
C VAL A 171 8.59 7.75 10.58
N LEU A 172 7.50 6.99 10.42
CA LEU A 172 6.85 6.81 9.12
C LEU A 172 6.31 8.14 8.56
N LEU A 173 5.70 8.96 9.41
CA LEU A 173 5.22 10.29 9.03
C LEU A 173 6.39 11.19 8.60
N ALA A 174 7.49 11.19 9.35
CA ALA A 174 8.69 11.95 9.01
C ALA A 174 9.26 11.52 7.66
N LEU A 175 9.35 10.21 7.39
CA LEU A 175 9.79 9.68 6.09
C LEU A 175 8.85 10.10 4.95
N LEU A 176 7.53 10.09 5.17
CA LEU A 176 6.55 10.54 4.18
C LEU A 176 6.67 12.04 3.90
N VAL A 177 6.86 12.86 4.94
CA VAL A 177 7.06 14.31 4.80
C VAL A 177 8.37 14.58 4.06
N ILE A 178 9.45 13.89 4.39
CA ILE A 178 10.73 13.99 3.66
C ILE A 178 10.52 13.62 2.20
N LEU A 179 9.81 12.53 1.90
CA LEU A 179 9.49 12.12 0.53
C LEU A 179 8.69 13.20 -0.21
N LEU A 180 7.71 13.81 0.44
CA LEU A 180 6.88 14.87 -0.13
C LEU A 180 7.69 16.13 -0.39
N LEU A 181 8.52 16.54 0.57
CA LEU A 181 9.46 17.66 0.40
C LEU A 181 10.44 17.38 -0.75
N HIS A 182 10.92 16.14 -0.87
CA HIS A 182 11.79 15.74 -1.97
C HIS A 182 11.05 15.85 -3.31
N LEU A 183 9.82 15.35 -3.42
CA LEU A 183 9.03 15.46 -4.65
C LEU A 183 8.66 16.91 -5.01
N ALA A 184 8.42 17.75 -4.00
CA ALA A 184 7.98 19.14 -4.18
C ALA A 184 9.14 20.12 -4.44
N PHE A 185 10.29 19.93 -3.77
CA PHE A 185 11.40 20.88 -3.75
C PHE A 185 12.67 20.39 -4.44
N TYR A 186 12.77 19.13 -4.86
CA TYR A 186 13.95 18.71 -5.63
C TYR A 186 13.92 19.38 -7.02
N PRO A 187 14.92 20.20 -7.36
CA PRO A 187 15.00 20.81 -8.68
C PRO A 187 15.17 19.68 -9.69
N TRP A 188 14.12 19.43 -10.46
CA TRP A 188 14.14 18.45 -11.52
C TRP A 188 15.21 18.86 -12.52
N PRO A 189 16.16 17.97 -12.91
CA PRO A 189 17.12 18.30 -13.95
C PRO A 189 16.35 18.70 -15.21
N THR A 190 16.46 19.96 -15.60
CA THR A 190 16.02 20.43 -16.89
C THR A 190 16.88 19.75 -17.93
N ILE A 191 16.23 19.03 -18.85
CA ILE A 191 16.88 18.56 -20.07
C ILE A 191 17.34 19.83 -20.77
N ALA A 192 18.65 20.10 -20.75
CA ALA A 192 19.23 21.07 -21.66
C ALA A 192 19.01 20.50 -23.06
N SER A 193 18.12 21.14 -23.81
CA SER A 193 17.93 20.94 -25.25
C SER A 193 19.24 21.16 -26.01
#